data_AF-A0A7X3XK77-F1
#
_entry.id   AF-A0A7X3XK77-F1
#
_cell.length_a   1.000
_cell.length_b   1.000
_cell.length_c   1.000
_cell.angle_alpha   90.00
_cell.angle_beta   90.00
_cell.angle_gamma   90.00
#
_symmetry.space_group_name_H-M   'P 1'
#
loop_
_entity.id
_entity.type
_entity.pdbx_description
1 polymer ?
#
loop_
_entity_poly.entity_id
_entity_poly.type
_entity_poly.pdbx_seq_one_letter_code
_entity_poly.pdbx_strand_id
1 'polypeptide(L)'
;MQVTTTPENFKKTFKPYLVRWSIAYGILMAFVSVLPFFLHYMNVHAYGPLTFGLNFVSLIAIGVNVGGLIAVGYNVAGVIAIGYNAIGIIAIGCNAVGVVSIGGLAGGVTTIGWQVFGIFALGYTESSRGKYLCAPHCRDPKAIAFFSRWLPKLKAAAS
;
A
#
# COMPACT_ATOMS: atom_id res chain seq x y z
N MET A 1 24.77 0.17 25.63
CA MET A 1 25.38 -0.41 24.42
C MET A 1 24.37 -0.27 23.28
N GLN A 2 24.56 0.72 22.41
CA GLN A 2 23.71 0.90 21.24
C GLN A 2 24.05 -0.20 20.25
N VAL A 3 23.12 -1.13 20.05
CA VAL A 3 23.23 -2.17 19.03
C VAL A 3 23.23 -1.46 17.68
N THR A 4 24.41 -1.27 17.11
CA THR A 4 24.61 -0.82 15.73
C THR A 4 24.24 -1.97 14.79
N THR A 5 22.97 -2.37 14.77
CA THR A 5 22.47 -3.33 13.77
C THR A 5 22.33 -2.59 12.44
N THR A 6 23.29 -2.88 11.56
CA THR A 6 23.58 -2.19 10.31
C THR A 6 22.30 -1.92 9.49
N PRO A 7 22.04 -0.66 9.10
CA PRO A 7 20.98 -0.29 8.16
C PRO A 7 20.95 -1.17 6.90
N GLU A 8 22.12 -1.68 6.51
CA GLU A 8 22.32 -2.59 5.39
C GLU A 8 21.59 -3.93 5.52
N ASN A 9 21.60 -4.54 6.71
CA ASN A 9 20.95 -5.84 6.92
C ASN A 9 19.43 -5.72 6.79
N PHE A 10 18.85 -4.66 7.35
CA PHE A 10 17.43 -4.34 7.18
C PHE A 10 17.09 -4.12 5.70
N LYS A 11 17.88 -3.30 4.99
CA LYS A 11 17.65 -3.04 3.55
C LYS A 11 17.73 -4.34 2.74
N LYS A 12 18.71 -5.22 3.02
CA LYS A 12 18.84 -6.53 2.36
C LYS A 12 17.63 -7.43 2.59
N THR A 13 17.07 -7.45 3.81
CA THR A 13 15.89 -8.27 4.12
C THR A 13 14.61 -7.68 3.54
N PHE A 14 14.41 -6.36 3.58
CA PHE A 14 13.15 -5.72 3.22
C PHE A 14 13.01 -5.46 1.70
N LYS A 15 14.12 -5.15 1.01
CA LYS A 15 14.15 -4.90 -0.44
C LYS A 15 13.46 -5.99 -1.28
N PRO A 16 13.74 -7.30 -1.12
CA PRO A 16 13.08 -8.33 -1.93
C PRO A 16 11.57 -8.38 -1.72
N TYR A 17 11.06 -8.06 -0.53
CA TYR A 17 9.62 -7.98 -0.28
C TYR A 17 9.00 -6.82 -1.05
N LEU A 18 9.58 -5.62 -0.94
CA LEU A 18 9.08 -4.44 -1.67
C LEU A 18 9.11 -4.64 -3.18
N VAL A 19 10.18 -5.22 -3.72
CA VAL A 19 10.30 -5.49 -5.17
C VAL A 19 9.25 -6.49 -5.64
N ARG A 20 9.07 -7.61 -4.92
CA ARG A 20 8.05 -8.61 -5.26
C ARG A 20 6.64 -8.01 -5.22
N TRP A 21 6.34 -7.23 -4.19
CA TRP A 21 5.06 -6.53 -4.07
C TRP A 21 4.87 -5.49 -5.17
N SER A 22 5.90 -4.71 -5.50
CA SER A 22 5.85 -3.71 -6.56
C SER A 22 5.59 -4.34 -7.93
N ILE A 23 6.21 -5.49 -8.22
CA ILE A 23 5.99 -6.22 -9.48
C ILE A 23 4.57 -6.76 -9.53
N ALA A 24 4.12 -7.45 -8.48
CA ALA A 24 2.77 -8.01 -8.41
C ALA A 24 1.70 -6.91 -8.54
N TYR A 25 1.90 -5.80 -7.84
CA TYR A 25 1.03 -4.63 -7.90
C TYR A 25 1.05 -3.96 -9.29
N GLY A 26 2.22 -3.84 -9.92
CA GLY A 26 2.35 -3.33 -11.28
C GLY A 26 1.59 -4.17 -12.31
N ILE A 27 1.64 -5.50 -12.20
CA ILE A 27 0.87 -6.42 -13.05
C ILE A 27 -0.64 -6.24 -12.84
N LEU A 28 -1.09 -6.20 -11.58
CA LEU A 28 -2.48 -5.92 -11.23
C LEU A 28 -2.95 -4.61 -11.89
N MET A 29 -2.10 -3.59 -11.83
CA MET A 29 -2.42 -2.28 -12.40
C MET A 29 -2.46 -2.24 -13.91
N ALA A 30 -1.57 -2.96 -14.59
CA ALA A 30 -1.65 -3.09 -16.03
C ALA A 30 -3.00 -3.70 -16.45
N PHE A 31 -3.46 -4.72 -15.72
CA PHE A 31 -4.76 -5.33 -15.97
C PHE A 31 -5.92 -4.37 -15.72
N VAL A 32 -5.93 -3.68 -14.58
CA VAL A 32 -6.96 -2.69 -14.21
C VAL A 32 -6.98 -1.50 -15.16
N SER A 33 -5.84 -1.15 -15.77
CA SER A 33 -5.75 -0.07 -16.75
C SER A 33 -6.31 -0.46 -18.10
N VAL A 34 -6.16 -1.73 -18.53
CA VAL A 34 -6.57 -2.19 -19.86
C VAL A 34 -8.01 -2.73 -19.87
N LEU A 35 -8.42 -3.42 -18.80
CA LEU A 35 -9.70 -4.10 -18.71
C LEU A 35 -10.90 -3.17 -18.95
N PRO A 36 -11.01 -1.95 -18.37
CA PRO A 36 -12.14 -1.07 -18.61
C PRO A 36 -12.25 -0.62 -20.07
N PHE A 37 -11.12 -0.38 -20.76
CA PHE A 37 -11.12 -0.01 -22.17
C PHE A 37 -11.53 -1.19 -23.06
N PHE A 38 -11.05 -2.40 -22.72
CA PHE A 38 -11.44 -3.62 -23.42
C PHE A 38 -12.94 -3.92 -23.25
N LEU A 39 -13.46 -3.80 -22.03
CA LEU A 39 -14.89 -3.98 -21.74
C LEU A 39 -15.75 -2.93 -22.45
N HIS A 40 -15.30 -1.67 -22.47
CA HIS A 40 -15.97 -0.61 -23.22
C HIS A 40 -15.99 -0.90 -24.73
N TYR A 41 -14.87 -1.37 -25.29
CA TYR A 41 -14.77 -1.78 -26.70
C TYR A 41 -15.75 -2.91 -27.05
N MET A 42 -15.93 -3.87 -26.14
CA MET A 42 -16.87 -5.00 -26.30
C MET A 42 -18.33 -4.62 -25.98
N ASN A 43 -18.61 -3.36 -25.64
CA ASN A 43 -19.92 -2.88 -25.15
C ASN A 43 -20.44 -3.68 -23.94
N VAL A 44 -19.53 -4.24 -23.14
CA VAL A 44 -19.84 -4.99 -21.93
C VAL A 44 -19.85 -4.00 -20.77
N HIS A 45 -21.04 -3.53 -20.42
CA HIS A 45 -21.25 -2.71 -19.25
C HIS A 45 -21.93 -3.56 -18.17
N ALA A 46 -21.22 -3.85 -17.08
CA ALA A 46 -21.85 -4.44 -15.90
C ALA A 46 -22.62 -3.36 -15.15
N TYR A 47 -23.95 -3.48 -15.10
CA TYR A 47 -24.82 -2.63 -14.30
C TYR A 47 -25.33 -3.44 -13.10
N GLY A 48 -25.10 -2.94 -11.88
CA GLY A 48 -25.40 -3.64 -10.64
C GLY A 48 -24.44 -3.26 -9.50
N PRO A 49 -24.29 -4.11 -8.45
CA PRO A 49 -23.36 -3.83 -7.36
C PRO A 49 -21.88 -3.85 -7.80
N LEU A 50 -21.57 -4.50 -8.92
CA LEU A 50 -20.27 -4.47 -9.59
C LEU A 50 -20.37 -3.61 -10.86
N THR A 51 -19.50 -2.63 -11.00
CA THR A 51 -19.47 -1.75 -12.18
C THR A 51 -18.03 -1.57 -12.67
N PHE A 52 -17.89 -1.44 -14.00
CA PHE A 52 -16.63 -1.16 -14.70
C PHE A 52 -16.77 0.10 -15.53
N GLY A 53 -15.69 0.89 -15.63
CA GLY A 53 -15.73 2.13 -16.40
C GLY A 53 -14.68 3.16 -16.02
N LEU A 54 -14.89 4.38 -16.49
CA LEU A 54 -13.92 5.47 -16.29
C LEU A 54 -14.24 6.34 -15.08
N ASN A 55 -15.51 6.66 -14.84
CA ASN A 55 -15.94 7.56 -13.77
C ASN A 55 -17.27 7.10 -13.18
N PHE A 56 -17.27 6.45 -12.01
CA PHE A 56 -18.51 5.98 -11.38
C PHE A 56 -18.34 5.63 -9.91
N VAL A 57 -19.47 5.48 -9.22
CA VAL A 57 -19.54 5.04 -7.83
C VAL A 57 -20.46 3.84 -7.73
N SER A 58 -20.00 2.75 -7.12
CA SER A 58 -20.77 1.51 -6.93
C SER A 58 -20.32 0.80 -5.65
N LEU A 59 -21.00 -0.28 -5.25
CA LEU A 59 -20.57 -1.07 -4.08
C LEU A 59 -19.17 -1.65 -4.31
N ILE A 60 -18.97 -2.25 -5.49
CA ILE A 60 -17.68 -2.76 -5.98
C ILE A 60 -17.39 -2.07 -7.32
N ALA A 61 -16.27 -1.35 -7.38
CA ALA A 61 -15.94 -0.51 -8.52
C ALA A 61 -14.56 -0.81 -9.08
N ILE A 62 -14.45 -1.03 -10.40
CA ILE A 62 -13.17 -1.27 -11.08
C ILE A 62 -12.99 -0.29 -12.25
N GLY A 63 -11.99 0.60 -12.19
CA GLY A 63 -11.87 1.62 -13.22
C GLY A 63 -10.79 2.69 -13.01
N VAL A 64 -10.88 3.79 -13.75
CA VAL A 64 -9.85 4.85 -13.67
C VAL A 64 -10.12 5.82 -12.53
N ASN A 65 -11.32 6.39 -12.41
CA ASN A 65 -11.71 7.28 -11.32
C ASN A 65 -12.96 6.73 -10.65
N VAL A 66 -12.79 5.92 -9.61
CA VAL A 66 -13.92 5.14 -9.07
C VAL A 66 -14.06 5.25 -7.56
N GLY A 67 -15.31 5.26 -7.11
CA GLY A 67 -15.68 5.26 -5.70
C GLY A 67 -16.46 4.01 -5.30
N GLY A 68 -16.26 3.49 -4.11
CA GLY A 68 -17.10 2.39 -3.63
C GLY A 68 -16.77 1.87 -2.24
N LEU A 69 -17.49 0.83 -1.80
CA LEU A 69 -17.07 0.11 -0.59
C LEU A 69 -15.72 -0.59 -0.86
N ILE A 70 -15.63 -1.24 -2.01
CA ILE A 70 -14.40 -1.84 -2.54
C ILE A 70 -14.12 -1.23 -3.90
N ALA A 71 -13.01 -0.53 -4.05
CA ALA A 71 -12.64 0.15 -5.28
C ALA A 71 -11.23 -0.26 -5.73
N VAL A 72 -11.09 -0.65 -7.00
CA VAL A 72 -9.82 -1.05 -7.62
C VAL A 72 -9.59 -0.23 -8.88
N GLY A 73 -8.48 0.51 -8.99
CA GLY A 73 -8.40 1.50 -10.06
C GLY A 73 -7.20 2.41 -10.05
N TYR A 74 -7.19 3.41 -10.92
CA TYR A 74 -6.09 4.39 -10.93
C TYR A 74 -6.23 5.42 -9.80
N ASN A 75 -7.33 6.15 -9.77
CA ASN A 75 -7.74 7.05 -8.69
C ASN A 75 -8.97 6.47 -8.01
N VAL A 76 -8.81 6.03 -6.77
CA VAL A 76 -9.87 5.32 -6.07
C VAL A 76 -10.13 5.86 -4.67
N ALA A 77 -11.40 5.90 -4.32
CA ALA A 77 -11.85 6.23 -2.98
C ALA A 77 -12.80 5.15 -2.46
N GLY A 78 -12.60 4.67 -1.24
CA GLY A 78 -13.50 3.67 -0.68
C GLY A 78 -13.17 3.21 0.73
N VAL A 79 -13.89 2.22 1.26
CA VAL A 79 -13.49 1.60 2.52
C VAL A 79 -12.23 0.75 2.30
N ILE A 80 -12.23 -0.05 1.23
CA ILE A 80 -11.07 -0.77 0.72
C ILE A 80 -10.74 -0.19 -0.65
N ALA A 81 -9.58 0.46 -0.75
CA ALA A 81 -9.13 1.18 -1.93
C ALA A 81 -7.81 0.59 -2.42
N ILE A 82 -7.79 0.00 -3.62
CA ILE A 82 -6.59 -0.56 -4.24
C ILE A 82 -6.32 0.22 -5.52
N GLY A 83 -5.39 1.16 -5.50
CA GLY A 83 -5.21 2.03 -6.64
C GLY A 83 -3.96 2.89 -6.66
N TYR A 84 -3.62 3.47 -7.80
CA TYR A 84 -2.38 4.23 -7.96
C TYR A 84 -2.37 5.39 -6.96
N ASN A 85 -3.49 6.11 -6.92
CA ASN A 85 -3.89 6.99 -5.84
C ASN A 85 -5.09 6.33 -5.12
N ALA A 86 -4.87 5.84 -3.90
CA ALA A 86 -5.88 5.14 -3.11
C ALA A 86 -6.17 5.91 -1.82
N ILE A 87 -7.44 6.23 -1.59
CA ILE A 87 -7.91 6.85 -0.35
C ILE A 87 -8.97 5.95 0.28
N GLY A 88 -8.75 5.53 1.53
CA GLY A 88 -9.73 4.71 2.20
C GLY A 88 -9.42 4.35 3.65
N ILE A 89 -10.20 3.46 4.26
CA ILE A 89 -9.83 2.93 5.59
C ILE A 89 -8.62 2.00 5.42
N ILE A 90 -8.69 1.12 4.41
CA ILE A 90 -7.59 0.28 3.96
C ILE A 90 -7.22 0.77 2.56
N ALA A 91 -6.02 1.32 2.39
CA ALA A 91 -5.53 1.87 1.13
C ALA A 91 -4.26 1.14 0.69
N ILE A 92 -4.25 0.59 -0.53
CA ILE A 92 -3.08 -0.06 -1.13
C ILE A 92 -2.79 0.66 -2.43
N GLY A 93 -1.61 1.29 -2.54
CA GLY A 93 -1.36 2.18 -3.66
C GLY A 93 0.07 2.61 -3.91
N CYS A 94 0.31 3.30 -5.02
CA CYS A 94 1.56 4.06 -5.14
C CYS A 94 1.53 5.21 -4.12
N ASN A 95 0.43 5.95 -4.10
CA ASN A 95 0.06 6.94 -3.10
C ASN A 95 -1.16 6.42 -2.34
N ALA A 96 -0.98 6.01 -1.09
CA ALA A 96 -2.03 5.41 -0.27
C ALA A 96 -2.29 6.23 0.98
N VAL A 97 -3.52 6.67 1.20
CA VAL A 97 -3.92 7.40 2.41
C VAL A 97 -5.07 6.67 3.09
N GLY A 98 -4.88 6.31 4.36
CA GLY A 98 -5.91 5.61 5.12
C GLY A 98 -5.58 5.33 6.56
N VAL A 99 -6.43 4.57 7.25
CA VAL A 99 -6.09 4.08 8.60
C VAL A 99 -4.97 3.05 8.51
N VAL A 100 -5.12 2.10 7.58
CA VAL A 100 -4.09 1.15 7.20
C VAL A 100 -3.71 1.43 5.75
N SER A 101 -2.45 1.72 5.50
CA SER A 101 -1.98 2.12 4.17
C SER A 101 -0.68 1.43 3.78
N ILE A 102 -0.66 0.85 2.58
CA ILE A 102 0.49 0.12 2.05
C ILE A 102 0.85 0.72 0.70
N GLY A 103 2.08 1.19 0.51
CA GLY A 103 2.42 1.83 -0.74
C GLY A 103 3.81 2.39 -0.91
N GLY A 104 4.04 3.06 -2.04
CA GLY A 104 5.26 3.83 -2.25
C GLY A 104 5.32 5.01 -1.28
N LEU A 105 4.32 5.87 -1.34
CA LEU A 105 4.03 6.95 -0.42
C LEU A 105 2.76 6.60 0.37
N ALA A 106 2.91 6.21 1.64
CA ALA A 106 1.77 5.80 2.47
C ALA A 106 1.59 6.71 3.70
N GLY A 107 0.36 7.18 3.92
CA GLY A 107 -0.02 8.02 5.06
C GLY A 107 -1.15 7.40 5.88
N GLY A 108 -1.03 7.36 7.21
CA GLY A 108 -2.06 6.74 8.04
C GLY A 108 -1.74 6.45 9.50
N VAL A 109 -2.55 5.59 10.12
CA VAL A 109 -2.27 5.09 11.49
C VAL A 109 -1.24 3.97 11.44
N THR A 110 -1.42 3.02 10.52
CA THR A 110 -0.47 1.93 10.26
C THR A 110 -0.05 1.97 8.80
N THR A 111 1.22 2.27 8.56
CA THR A 111 1.75 2.49 7.21
C THR A 111 2.94 1.58 6.91
N ILE A 112 2.95 0.95 5.75
CA ILE A 112 4.06 0.12 5.26
C ILE A 112 4.44 0.58 3.85
N GLY A 113 5.72 0.85 3.60
CA GLY A 113 6.08 1.38 2.29
C GLY A 113 7.52 1.81 2.08
N TRP A 114 7.73 2.50 0.96
CA TRP A 114 9.02 3.12 0.65
C TRP A 114 9.24 4.36 1.52
N GLN A 115 8.29 5.30 1.44
CA GLN A 115 8.20 6.51 2.23
C GLN A 115 6.86 6.53 2.96
N VAL A 116 6.91 6.61 4.29
CA VAL A 116 5.73 6.44 5.13
C VAL A 116 5.58 7.55 6.17
N PHE A 117 4.33 7.88 6.48
CA PHE A 117 3.95 8.90 7.45
C PHE A 117 2.81 8.38 8.33
N GLY A 118 3.05 8.15 9.63
CA GLY A 118 1.98 7.66 10.48
C GLY A 118 2.27 7.45 11.95
N ILE A 119 1.36 6.79 12.66
CA ILE A 119 1.58 6.45 14.07
C ILE A 119 2.51 5.25 14.17
N PHE A 120 2.18 4.14 13.50
CA PHE A 120 3.03 2.97 13.32
C PHE A 120 3.52 2.91 11.89
N ALA A 121 4.81 3.18 11.70
CA ALA A 121 5.39 3.36 10.38
C ALA A 121 6.52 2.36 10.12
N LEU A 122 6.41 1.59 9.03
CA LEU A 122 7.46 0.71 8.52
C LEU A 122 7.93 1.23 7.16
N GLY A 123 9.08 1.88 7.15
CA GLY A 123 9.62 2.58 5.98
C GLY A 123 10.96 2.03 5.51
N TYR A 124 11.23 2.14 4.21
CA TYR A 124 12.55 1.82 3.65
C TYR A 124 13.47 3.05 3.57
N THR A 125 12.90 4.25 3.45
CA THR A 125 13.68 5.49 3.27
C THR A 125 13.91 6.26 4.57
N GLU A 126 14.94 7.12 4.57
CA GLU A 126 15.30 7.97 5.71
C GLU A 126 14.34 9.13 5.95
N SER A 127 13.60 9.53 4.93
CA SER A 127 12.55 10.54 5.00
C SER A 127 11.24 10.05 5.64
N SER A 128 11.16 8.79 6.06
CA SER A 128 9.95 8.24 6.72
C SER A 128 9.78 8.82 8.12
N ARG A 129 8.55 9.16 8.51
CA ARG A 129 8.27 9.74 9.83
C ARG A 129 7.11 9.04 10.52
N GLY A 130 7.19 8.95 11.83
CA GLY A 130 6.07 8.49 12.63
C GLY A 130 6.33 8.48 14.12
N LYS A 131 5.27 8.29 14.91
CA LYS A 131 5.37 8.23 16.38
C LYS A 131 6.16 6.99 16.83
N TYR A 132 5.89 5.85 16.21
CA TYR A 132 6.57 4.58 16.37
C TYR A 132 7.09 4.15 14.99
N LEU A 133 8.37 4.39 14.73
CA LEU A 133 9.00 4.23 13.42
C LEU A 133 9.95 3.04 13.39
N CYS A 134 9.86 2.25 12.33
CA CYS A 134 10.83 1.23 11.95
C CYS A 134 11.35 1.57 10.54
N ALA A 135 12.53 2.16 10.48
CA ALA A 135 13.24 2.58 9.27
C ALA A 135 14.75 2.32 9.44
N PRO A 136 15.56 2.45 8.38
CA PRO A 136 16.99 2.16 8.48
C PRO A 136 17.74 3.03 9.52
N HIS A 137 17.29 4.27 9.72
CA HIS A 137 17.90 5.27 10.61
C HIS A 137 17.25 5.35 12.01
N CYS A 138 16.04 4.80 12.18
CA CYS A 138 15.29 4.86 13.43
C CYS A 138 14.47 3.58 13.61
N ARG A 139 14.66 2.89 14.74
CA ARG A 139 13.91 1.68 15.08
C ARG A 139 13.42 1.74 16.51
N ASP A 140 12.13 2.01 16.66
CA ASP A 140 11.45 1.96 17.95
C ASP A 140 11.12 0.50 18.33
N PRO A 141 11.48 0.04 19.54
CA PRO A 141 11.10 -1.28 20.05
C PRO A 141 9.60 -1.57 19.95
N LYS A 142 8.74 -0.57 20.16
CA LYS A 142 7.28 -0.72 20.06
C LYS A 142 6.83 -0.95 18.61
N ALA A 143 7.45 -0.27 17.66
CA ALA A 143 7.18 -0.48 16.23
C ALA A 143 7.62 -1.88 15.81
N ILE A 144 8.82 -2.31 16.22
CA ILE A 144 9.32 -3.65 15.93
C ILE A 144 8.40 -4.71 16.54
N ALA A 145 8.00 -4.57 17.81
CA ALA A 145 7.09 -5.51 18.46
C ALA A 145 5.77 -5.62 17.69
N PHE A 146 5.18 -4.48 17.30
CA PHE A 146 3.96 -4.42 16.51
C PHE A 146 4.10 -5.14 15.15
N PHE A 147 5.10 -4.79 14.35
CA PHE A 147 5.27 -5.36 13.01
C PHE A 147 5.81 -6.79 13.04
N SER A 148 6.56 -7.19 14.07
CA SER A 148 7.09 -8.55 14.20
C SER A 148 6.01 -9.61 14.32
N ARG A 149 4.80 -9.22 14.75
CA ARG A 149 3.63 -10.10 14.77
C ARG A 149 3.23 -10.60 13.39
N TRP A 150 3.47 -9.77 12.36
CA TRP A 150 3.10 -10.04 10.96
C TRP A 150 4.31 -10.34 10.08
N LEU A 151 5.48 -9.84 10.48
CA LEU A 151 6.75 -9.96 9.76
C LEU A 151 7.84 -10.44 10.74
N PRO A 152 7.85 -11.75 11.08
CA PRO A 152 8.78 -12.28 12.08
C PRO A 152 10.26 -12.06 11.69
N LYS A 153 10.56 -11.97 10.40
CA LYS A 153 11.91 -11.65 9.89
C LYS A 153 12.39 -10.23 10.26
N LEU A 154 11.50 -9.30 10.61
CA LEU A 154 11.90 -7.98 11.13
C LEU A 154 12.55 -8.07 12.50
N LYS A 155 12.10 -9.01 13.35
CA LYS A 155 12.69 -9.21 14.66
C LYS A 155 14.15 -9.67 14.53
N ALA A 156 14.41 -10.60 13.62
CA ALA A 156 15.76 -11.08 13.31
C ALA A 156 16.66 -10.03 12.64
N ALA A 157 16.08 -9.07 11.91
CA ALA A 157 16.83 -7.96 11.33
C ALA A 157 17.06 -6.80 12.32
N ALA A 158 16.37 -6.82 13.46
CA ALA A 158 16.43 -5.80 14.51
C ALA A 158 17.25 -6.21 15.74
N SER A 159 17.37 -7.52 16.01
CA SER A 159 18.30 -8.12 16.99
C SER A 159 19.73 -8.11 16.47
#